data_AF-A0A835KC18-F1
#
_entry.id   AF-A0A835KC18-F1
#
_cell.length_a   1.000
_cell.length_b   1.000
_cell.length_c   1.000
_cell.angle_alpha   90.00
_cell.angle_beta   90.00
_cell.angle_gamma   90.00
#
_symmetry.space_group_name_H-M   'P 1'
#
loop_
_entity.id
_entity.type
_entity.pdbx_description
1 polymer ?
#
loop_
_entity_poly.entity_id
_entity_poly.type
_entity_poly.pdbx_seq_one_letter_code
_entity_poly.pdbx_strand_id
1 'polypeptide(L)'
;MNNYFFLNCTSNDEGHPELLFATNMPISNTELEGTVTVGIDAAFSCYNKTGMNTDSFSQSMTLGSGPFMFSHVRNIFTAIGCDTLAAVSNYEFTYGAACLSLCTEYVKMSDGNPCSGSGCCQTSIPKGLKSLAYSLSSSYNYMNVSGFNRCGFAFLADNRSLKISNWPLSRTPIYGKDAYATDVVIEWVVENKTCEQAKGNTSAYACGTNAYCTDPEIDQGYRCQCNKGFVGNPYLKDGCQGKLIQIREKIDYKFKNGKGIYHLI
;
A
#
# COMPACT_ATOMS: atom_id res chain seq x y z
N MET A 1 -1.09 14.74 -21.82
CA MET A 1 -0.61 14.16 -20.55
C MET A 1 -1.81 13.52 -19.85
N ASN A 2 -1.57 12.42 -19.14
CA ASN A 2 -2.63 11.58 -18.58
C ASN A 2 -2.98 12.04 -17.15
N ASN A 3 -4.23 12.40 -16.91
CA ASN A 3 -4.68 12.95 -15.62
C ASN A 3 -4.63 11.94 -14.45
N TYR A 4 -4.39 10.66 -14.72
CA TYR A 4 -4.30 9.66 -13.65
C TYR A 4 -3.06 9.82 -12.76
N PHE A 5 -2.01 10.49 -13.22
CA PHE A 5 -0.74 10.59 -12.50
C PHE A 5 -0.57 11.91 -11.73
N PHE A 6 -1.67 12.59 -11.42
CA PHE A 6 -1.61 13.77 -10.58
C PHE A 6 -1.47 13.40 -9.10
N LEU A 7 -0.50 14.02 -8.43
CA LEU A 7 -0.35 14.04 -6.98
C LEU A 7 -0.89 15.36 -6.45
N ASN A 8 -1.63 15.28 -5.36
CA ASN A 8 -2.12 16.47 -4.67
C ASN A 8 -1.16 16.80 -3.52
N CYS A 9 -0.76 18.05 -3.39
CA CYS A 9 0.01 18.50 -2.24
C CYS A 9 -0.84 19.38 -1.34
N THR A 10 -0.98 18.95 -0.09
CA THR A 10 -1.70 19.65 0.97
C THR A 10 -0.74 19.99 2.10
N SER A 11 -1.22 20.73 3.09
CA SER A 11 -0.49 20.89 4.36
C SER A 11 -1.19 20.04 5.41
N ASN A 12 -0.44 19.30 6.21
CA ASN A 12 -0.98 18.55 7.35
C ASN A 12 -1.40 19.52 8.48
N ASP A 13 -1.95 18.97 9.57
CA ASP A 13 -2.41 19.77 10.73
C ASP A 13 -1.29 20.58 11.41
N GLU A 14 -0.03 20.19 11.20
CA GLU A 14 1.17 20.89 11.70
C GLU A 14 1.74 21.91 10.69
N GLY A 15 1.10 22.05 9.53
CA GLY A 15 1.53 22.97 8.46
C GLY A 15 2.69 22.45 7.60
N HIS A 16 3.09 21.19 7.74
CA HIS A 16 4.08 20.55 6.90
C HIS A 16 3.46 20.09 5.56
N PRO A 17 4.18 20.24 4.43
CA PRO A 17 3.69 19.78 3.14
C PRO A 17 3.58 18.25 3.11
N GLU A 18 2.42 17.76 2.67
CA GLU A 18 2.08 16.35 2.54
C GLU A 18 1.70 16.06 1.08
N LEU A 19 2.28 15.00 0.51
CA LEU A 19 1.97 14.52 -0.83
C LEU A 19 0.94 13.40 -0.74
N LEU A 20 -0.15 13.55 -1.49
CA LEU A 20 -1.24 12.61 -1.54
C LEU A 20 -1.32 11.97 -2.92
N PHE A 21 -1.39 10.65 -2.95
CA PHE A 21 -1.84 9.88 -4.09
C PHE A 21 -3.37 9.95 -4.17
N ALA A 22 -3.89 10.17 -5.37
CA ALA A 22 -5.30 10.47 -5.60
C ALA A 22 -5.78 11.64 -4.71
N THR A 23 -6.76 11.43 -3.82
CA THR A 23 -7.35 12.48 -2.99
C THR A 23 -7.00 12.43 -1.51
N ASN A 24 -6.59 11.28 -0.98
CA ASN A 24 -6.51 11.08 0.47
C ASN A 24 -5.47 10.02 0.93
N MET A 25 -4.58 9.54 0.05
CA MET A 25 -3.59 8.52 0.42
C MET A 25 -2.21 9.16 0.58
N PRO A 26 -1.72 9.37 1.81
CA PRO A 26 -0.43 10.00 2.03
C PRO A 26 0.70 9.13 1.48
N ILE A 27 1.61 9.75 0.74
CA ILE A 27 2.75 9.06 0.12
C ILE A 27 3.88 8.97 1.13
N SER A 28 4.30 7.75 1.47
CA SER A 28 5.43 7.50 2.36
C SER A 28 6.75 7.37 1.58
N ASN A 29 6.70 6.84 0.36
CA ASN A 29 7.87 6.72 -0.51
C ASN A 29 7.49 6.66 -2.00
N THR A 30 8.32 7.23 -2.87
CA THR A 30 8.17 7.14 -4.33
C THR A 30 9.34 6.37 -4.93
N GLU A 31 9.03 5.31 -5.67
CA GLU A 31 10.01 4.59 -6.48
C GLU A 31 9.69 4.89 -7.95
N LEU A 32 10.53 5.70 -8.60
CA LEU A 32 10.33 6.18 -9.98
C LEU A 32 10.39 5.08 -11.07
N GLU A 33 10.28 3.81 -10.68
CA GLU A 33 10.31 2.60 -11.53
C GLU A 33 8.91 1.95 -11.68
N GLY A 34 7.84 2.71 -11.43
CA GLY A 34 6.48 2.24 -11.64
C GLY A 34 5.71 1.85 -10.37
N THR A 35 6.19 2.26 -9.19
CA THR A 35 5.50 2.01 -7.92
C THR A 35 5.47 3.23 -7.00
N VAL A 36 4.45 3.32 -6.16
CA VAL A 36 4.31 4.33 -5.12
C VAL A 36 3.88 3.64 -3.83
N THR A 37 4.47 4.05 -2.71
CA THR A 37 4.09 3.55 -1.39
C THR A 37 3.21 4.59 -0.72
N VAL A 38 2.04 4.15 -0.26
CA VAL A 38 1.04 5.00 0.40
C VAL A 38 0.68 4.45 1.79
N GLY A 39 0.35 5.34 2.71
CA GLY A 39 -0.18 4.98 4.02
C GLY A 39 -1.67 4.67 3.97
N ILE A 40 -2.07 3.52 4.52
CA ILE A 40 -3.47 3.10 4.60
C ILE A 40 -3.76 2.59 6.00
N ASP A 41 -4.84 3.11 6.60
CA ASP A 41 -5.25 2.71 7.94
C ASP A 41 -5.69 1.25 8.01
N ALA A 42 -5.22 0.58 9.05
CA ALA A 42 -5.64 -0.76 9.40
C ALA A 42 -7.09 -0.78 9.91
N ALA A 43 -7.87 -1.74 9.43
CA ALA A 43 -9.16 -2.07 10.02
C ALA A 43 -8.96 -2.74 11.38
N PHE A 44 -9.90 -2.55 12.30
CA PHE A 44 -9.87 -3.21 13.60
C PHE A 44 -11.26 -3.48 14.15
N SER A 45 -11.36 -4.42 15.07
CA SER A 45 -12.57 -4.68 15.85
C SER A 45 -12.20 -5.04 17.28
N CYS A 46 -12.75 -4.29 18.23
CA CYS A 46 -12.44 -4.34 19.65
C CYS A 46 -13.64 -4.75 20.49
N TYR A 47 -13.39 -5.56 21.51
CA TYR A 47 -14.39 -6.09 22.41
C TYR A 47 -13.98 -5.88 23.87
N ASN A 48 -14.97 -5.73 24.75
CA ASN A 48 -14.74 -5.77 26.18
C ASN A 48 -14.71 -7.23 26.70
N LYS A 49 -14.46 -7.39 28.01
CA LYS A 49 -14.39 -8.72 28.66
C LYS A 49 -15.70 -9.51 28.61
N THR A 50 -16.84 -8.86 28.41
CA THR A 50 -18.15 -9.51 28.29
C THR A 50 -18.52 -9.86 26.85
N GLY A 51 -17.59 -9.65 25.90
CA GLY A 51 -17.81 -9.93 24.48
C GLY A 51 -18.70 -8.90 23.76
N MET A 52 -18.90 -7.71 24.33
CA MET A 52 -19.57 -6.61 23.63
C MET A 52 -18.56 -5.85 22.79
N ASN A 53 -18.91 -5.58 21.54
CA ASN A 53 -18.13 -4.71 20.67
C ASN A 53 -18.09 -3.30 21.27
N THR A 54 -16.88 -2.77 21.45
CA THR A 54 -16.67 -1.43 22.03
C THR A 54 -16.29 -0.41 20.98
N ASP A 55 -15.56 -0.86 19.95
CA ASP A 55 -15.09 0.00 18.88
C ASP A 55 -14.76 -0.86 17.65
N SER A 56 -14.94 -0.29 16.47
CA SER A 56 -14.61 -0.96 15.22
C SER A 56 -14.40 0.03 14.10
N PHE A 57 -13.44 -0.27 13.24
CA PHE A 57 -13.22 0.44 12.01
C PHE A 57 -13.07 -0.56 10.86
N SER A 58 -13.86 -0.37 9.81
CA SER A 58 -13.71 -1.10 8.56
C SER A 58 -13.02 -0.22 7.54
N GLN A 59 -12.14 -0.81 6.74
CA GLN A 59 -11.39 -0.10 5.71
C GLN A 59 -11.81 -0.60 4.34
N SER A 60 -11.97 0.33 3.40
CA SER A 60 -12.17 -0.01 2.00
C SER A 60 -11.53 1.04 1.11
N MET A 61 -11.07 0.60 -0.06
CA MET A 61 -10.31 1.45 -0.95
C MET A 61 -10.50 1.08 -2.42
N THR A 62 -10.33 2.08 -3.27
CA THR A 62 -10.34 1.93 -4.73
C THR A 62 -9.27 2.84 -5.34
N LEU A 63 -8.58 2.32 -6.36
CA LEU A 63 -7.59 3.06 -7.15
C LEU A 63 -8.21 3.72 -8.39
N GLY A 64 -9.54 3.61 -8.55
CA GLY A 64 -10.28 4.20 -9.66
C GLY A 64 -10.03 3.50 -11.01
N SER A 65 -10.39 4.19 -12.09
CA SER A 65 -10.26 3.69 -13.47
C SER A 65 -8.83 3.79 -14.04
N GLY A 66 -7.90 4.39 -13.29
CA GLY A 66 -6.52 4.58 -13.73
C GLY A 66 -5.75 3.27 -13.92
N PRO A 67 -4.51 3.36 -14.43
CA PRO A 67 -3.67 2.18 -14.71
C PRO A 67 -3.03 1.57 -13.45
N PHE A 68 -3.57 1.88 -12.27
CA PHE A 68 -3.03 1.50 -10.97
C PHE A 68 -3.61 0.18 -10.49
N MET A 69 -2.80 -0.58 -9.75
CA MET A 69 -3.19 -1.81 -9.07
C MET A 69 -2.36 -1.99 -7.79
N PHE A 70 -2.88 -2.76 -6.84
CA PHE A 70 -2.11 -3.16 -5.67
C PHE A 70 -1.05 -4.17 -6.08
N SER A 71 0.21 -3.92 -5.68
CA SER A 71 1.30 -4.84 -6.00
C SER A 71 1.14 -6.17 -5.26
N HIS A 72 0.82 -7.22 -5.99
CA HIS A 72 0.57 -8.55 -5.43
C HIS A 72 1.84 -9.26 -4.94
N VAL A 73 3.02 -8.81 -5.38
CA VAL A 73 4.32 -9.33 -4.95
C VAL A 73 4.90 -8.58 -3.76
N ARG A 74 4.63 -7.28 -3.64
CA ARG A 74 5.12 -6.45 -2.54
C ARG A 74 4.17 -6.52 -1.35
N ASN A 75 2.86 -6.54 -1.60
CA ASN A 75 1.89 -6.45 -0.53
C ASN A 75 1.44 -7.83 -0.03
N ILE A 76 1.20 -7.91 1.28
CA ILE A 76 0.67 -9.09 1.94
C ILE A 76 -0.50 -8.69 2.85
N PHE A 77 -1.64 -9.39 2.72
CA PHE A 77 -2.79 -9.16 3.59
C PHE A 77 -2.53 -9.86 4.92
N THR A 78 -2.64 -9.12 6.01
CA THR A 78 -2.23 -9.55 7.35
C THR A 78 -3.37 -9.35 8.33
N ALA A 79 -3.62 -10.37 9.15
CA ALA A 79 -4.47 -10.31 10.33
C ALA A 79 -3.61 -10.40 11.59
N ILE A 80 -3.89 -9.57 12.59
CA ILE A 80 -3.27 -9.61 13.90
C ILE A 80 -4.34 -9.82 14.97
N GLY A 81 -4.12 -10.75 15.88
CA GLY A 81 -5.01 -11.05 17.00
C GLY A 81 -5.16 -12.56 17.26
N CYS A 82 -5.74 -12.89 18.39
CA CYS A 82 -6.24 -14.23 18.70
C CYS A 82 -7.77 -14.21 18.60
N ASP A 83 -8.39 -15.30 18.15
CA ASP A 83 -9.85 -15.32 17.90
C ASP A 83 -10.25 -14.26 16.86
N THR A 84 -9.43 -14.16 15.82
CA THR A 84 -9.51 -13.13 14.77
C THR A 84 -9.64 -13.77 13.40
N LEU A 85 -10.74 -13.48 12.71
CA LEU A 85 -10.95 -13.78 11.29
C LEU A 85 -11.00 -12.47 10.52
N ALA A 86 -10.00 -12.22 9.68
CA ALA A 86 -9.97 -11.10 8.76
C ALA A 86 -10.34 -11.58 7.36
N ALA A 87 -11.32 -10.96 6.73
CA ALA A 87 -11.67 -11.21 5.33
C ALA A 87 -11.32 -10.01 4.47
N VAL A 88 -10.93 -10.30 3.22
CA VAL A 88 -10.64 -9.31 2.19
C VAL A 88 -11.34 -9.69 0.89
N SER A 89 -12.00 -8.73 0.26
CA SER A 89 -12.60 -8.90 -1.07
C SER A 89 -12.43 -7.65 -1.93
N ASN A 90 -12.57 -7.79 -3.25
CA ASN A 90 -12.76 -6.63 -4.12
C ASN A 90 -14.25 -6.24 -4.20
N TYR A 91 -14.55 -5.06 -4.75
CA TYR A 91 -15.93 -4.57 -4.86
C TYR A 91 -16.79 -5.37 -5.83
N GLU A 92 -16.20 -5.98 -6.84
CA GLU A 92 -16.93 -6.86 -7.76
C GLU A 92 -17.17 -8.27 -7.17
N PHE A 93 -16.63 -8.57 -5.98
CA PHE A 93 -16.69 -9.88 -5.32
C PHE A 93 -16.19 -11.05 -6.18
N THR A 94 -15.34 -10.77 -7.17
CA THR A 94 -14.68 -11.79 -8.01
C THR A 94 -13.43 -12.38 -7.33
N TYR A 95 -12.96 -11.73 -6.27
CA TYR A 95 -11.90 -12.17 -5.39
C TYR A 95 -12.36 -12.08 -3.94
N GLY A 96 -12.07 -13.12 -3.18
CA GLY A 96 -12.19 -13.14 -1.73
C GLY A 96 -11.11 -14.02 -1.12
N ALA A 97 -10.51 -13.57 -0.03
CA ALA A 97 -9.64 -14.37 0.80
C ALA A 97 -9.93 -14.09 2.28
N ALA A 98 -9.50 -14.99 3.15
CA ALA A 98 -9.60 -14.80 4.57
C ALA A 98 -8.34 -15.31 5.28
N CYS A 99 -8.05 -14.71 6.43
CA CYS A 99 -6.97 -15.09 7.31
C CYS A 99 -7.53 -15.32 8.72
N LEU A 100 -7.31 -16.52 9.25
CA LEU A 100 -7.76 -16.94 10.56
C LEU A 100 -6.56 -17.08 11.50
N SER A 101 -6.65 -16.46 12.66
CA SER A 101 -5.67 -16.59 13.73
C SER A 101 -6.36 -17.00 15.04
N LEU A 102 -5.93 -18.12 15.60
CA LEU A 102 -6.47 -18.73 16.82
C LEU A 102 -5.34 -18.98 17.83
N CYS A 103 -5.57 -18.54 19.07
CA CYS A 103 -4.71 -18.81 20.21
C CYS A 103 -5.53 -18.70 21.49
N THR A 104 -5.12 -19.44 22.51
CA THR A 104 -5.70 -19.40 23.86
C THR A 104 -4.75 -18.76 24.86
N GLU A 105 -3.46 -18.71 24.55
CA GLU A 105 -2.40 -18.15 25.37
C GLU A 105 -1.74 -16.95 24.68
N TYR A 106 -1.03 -16.14 25.48
CA TYR A 106 -0.32 -14.99 24.96
C TYR A 106 0.80 -15.42 24.00
N VAL A 107 0.78 -14.87 22.79
CA VAL A 107 1.83 -15.05 21.79
C VAL A 107 2.69 -13.78 21.73
N LYS A 108 4.00 -13.94 21.93
CA LYS A 108 4.94 -12.84 21.73
C LYS A 108 5.12 -12.58 20.24
N MET A 109 4.64 -11.42 19.78
CA MET A 109 4.76 -10.99 18.39
C MET A 109 6.22 -10.71 18.04
N SER A 110 6.75 -11.40 17.03
CA SER A 110 8.15 -11.31 16.62
C SER A 110 8.28 -11.57 15.13
N ASP A 111 9.14 -10.81 14.45
CA ASP A 111 9.39 -10.93 13.01
C ASP A 111 10.02 -12.27 12.60
N GLY A 112 10.60 -13.02 13.55
CA GLY A 112 11.17 -14.34 13.31
C GLY A 112 10.16 -15.50 13.34
N ASN A 113 8.93 -15.26 13.81
CA ASN A 113 7.91 -16.30 13.90
C ASN A 113 7.07 -16.33 12.61
N PRO A 114 6.72 -17.53 12.11
CA PRO A 114 5.84 -17.64 10.95
C PRO A 114 4.45 -17.10 11.29
N CYS A 115 3.98 -16.17 10.46
CA CYS A 115 2.68 -15.52 10.64
C CYS A 115 1.56 -16.35 10.02
N SER A 116 1.30 -17.53 10.61
CA SER A 116 0.52 -18.60 9.96
C SER A 116 -0.58 -19.19 10.85
N GLY A 117 -1.14 -18.39 11.77
CA GLY A 117 -2.39 -18.72 12.46
C GLY A 117 -2.38 -18.59 13.99
N SER A 118 -1.26 -18.22 14.63
CA SER A 118 -1.22 -17.97 16.08
C SER A 118 -0.72 -16.56 16.37
N GLY A 119 -1.63 -15.71 16.83
CA GLY A 119 -1.40 -14.28 17.05
C GLY A 119 -1.39 -13.46 15.75
N CYS A 120 -1.05 -14.06 14.63
CA CYS A 120 -1.20 -13.46 13.32
C CYS A 120 -1.34 -14.47 12.18
N CYS A 121 -1.87 -14.01 11.06
CA CYS A 121 -2.04 -14.78 9.84
C CYS A 121 -1.75 -13.88 8.63
N GLN A 122 -1.13 -14.43 7.59
CA GLN A 122 -0.89 -13.74 6.32
C GLN A 122 -1.42 -14.51 5.12
N THR A 123 -1.89 -13.79 4.10
CA THR A 123 -2.26 -14.35 2.79
C THR A 123 -1.92 -13.37 1.67
N SER A 124 -1.55 -13.92 0.51
CA SER A 124 -1.25 -13.15 -0.69
C SER A 124 -2.53 -12.64 -1.36
N ILE A 125 -2.43 -11.52 -2.06
CA ILE A 125 -3.49 -11.04 -2.96
C ILE A 125 -3.21 -11.47 -4.40
N PRO A 126 -4.22 -11.66 -5.25
CA PRO A 126 -4.01 -11.87 -6.68
C PRO A 126 -3.58 -10.58 -7.38
N LYS A 127 -2.98 -10.75 -8.54
CA LYS A 127 -2.63 -9.66 -9.44
C LYS A 127 -3.87 -8.92 -9.97
N GLY A 128 -3.71 -7.62 -10.23
CA GLY A 128 -4.69 -6.82 -10.97
C GLY A 128 -5.82 -6.24 -10.11
N LEU A 129 -5.74 -6.40 -8.80
CA LEU A 129 -6.71 -5.79 -7.89
C LEU A 129 -6.58 -4.28 -7.88
N LYS A 130 -7.73 -3.60 -8.05
CA LYS A 130 -7.87 -2.15 -7.99
C LYS A 130 -8.72 -1.68 -6.82
N SER A 131 -9.46 -2.59 -6.20
CA SER A 131 -10.31 -2.31 -5.05
C SER A 131 -10.16 -3.39 -4.00
N LEU A 132 -10.27 -2.99 -2.73
CA LEU A 132 -10.20 -3.88 -1.59
C LEU A 132 -11.15 -3.37 -0.50
N ALA A 133 -11.79 -4.30 0.21
CA ALA A 133 -12.55 -4.06 1.43
C ALA A 133 -12.12 -5.09 2.48
N TYR A 134 -11.85 -4.62 3.69
CA TYR A 134 -11.47 -5.46 4.83
C TYR A 134 -12.63 -5.55 5.80
N SER A 135 -12.88 -6.74 6.33
CA SER A 135 -13.77 -6.93 7.46
C SER A 135 -13.15 -7.85 8.49
N LEU A 136 -13.51 -7.62 9.76
CA LEU A 136 -13.07 -8.44 10.87
C LEU A 136 -14.27 -9.08 11.55
N SER A 137 -14.08 -10.31 11.97
CA SER A 137 -15.01 -11.05 12.81
C SER A 137 -14.24 -11.89 13.83
N SER A 138 -14.96 -12.39 14.83
CA SER A 138 -14.43 -13.17 15.94
C SER A 138 -15.43 -14.27 16.28
N SER A 139 -14.94 -15.45 16.63
CA SER A 139 -15.80 -16.61 16.93
C SER A 139 -16.32 -16.58 18.37
N TYR A 140 -15.53 -16.03 19.29
CA TYR A 140 -15.85 -15.97 20.71
C TYR A 140 -15.81 -14.54 21.27
N ASN A 141 -15.92 -13.53 20.40
CA ASN A 141 -15.90 -12.11 20.76
C ASN A 141 -14.72 -11.75 21.68
N TYR A 142 -13.56 -12.38 21.44
CA TYR A 142 -12.33 -12.24 22.25
C TYR A 142 -12.47 -12.59 23.74
N MET A 143 -13.59 -13.17 24.19
CA MET A 143 -13.85 -13.40 25.63
C MET A 143 -12.75 -14.25 26.28
N ASN A 144 -12.33 -15.32 25.59
CA ASN A 144 -11.32 -16.28 26.06
C ASN A 144 -9.90 -15.72 26.10
N VAL A 145 -9.63 -14.63 25.38
CA VAL A 145 -8.30 -14.00 25.27
C VAL A 145 -8.27 -12.57 25.82
N SER A 146 -9.40 -12.08 26.35
CA SER A 146 -9.63 -10.70 26.80
C SER A 146 -8.66 -10.18 27.87
N GLY A 147 -7.93 -11.09 28.52
CA GLY A 147 -6.84 -10.79 29.46
C GLY A 147 -5.61 -10.17 28.78
N PHE A 148 -5.34 -10.49 27.52
CA PHE A 148 -4.15 -10.01 26.80
C PHE A 148 -4.41 -9.57 25.35
N ASN A 149 -5.54 -9.93 24.75
CA ASN A 149 -5.94 -9.52 23.40
C ASN A 149 -7.44 -9.18 23.39
N ARG A 150 -7.77 -7.93 23.08
CA ARG A 150 -9.16 -7.44 23.03
C ARG A 150 -9.57 -6.95 21.66
N CYS A 151 -8.61 -6.79 20.76
CA CYS A 151 -8.81 -6.22 19.46
C CYS A 151 -8.08 -7.08 18.43
N GLY A 152 -8.70 -7.27 17.28
CA GLY A 152 -8.04 -7.76 16.08
C GLY A 152 -7.80 -6.62 15.09
N PHE A 153 -6.83 -6.81 14.21
CA PHE A 153 -6.51 -5.90 13.12
C PHE A 153 -6.45 -6.64 11.79
N ALA A 154 -6.82 -5.94 10.72
CA ALA A 154 -6.68 -6.41 9.35
C ALA A 154 -6.14 -5.28 8.47
N PHE A 155 -5.11 -5.55 7.70
CA PHE A 155 -4.50 -4.57 6.82
C PHE A 155 -3.75 -5.24 5.67
N LEU A 156 -3.54 -4.48 4.60
CA LEU A 156 -2.58 -4.80 3.56
C LEU A 156 -1.28 -4.04 3.88
N ALA A 157 -0.11 -4.66 3.71
CA ALA A 157 1.16 -3.97 3.94
C ALA A 157 2.27 -4.44 3.01
N ASP A 158 3.25 -3.59 2.72
CA ASP A 158 4.51 -3.94 2.06
C ASP A 158 5.27 -4.94 2.93
N ASN A 159 5.44 -6.16 2.43
CA ASN A 159 6.11 -7.25 3.11
C ASN A 159 7.60 -6.94 3.40
N ARG A 160 8.20 -5.96 2.70
CA ARG A 160 9.60 -5.56 2.95
C ARG A 160 9.76 -4.67 4.18
N SER A 161 8.75 -3.86 4.50
CA SER A 161 8.80 -2.92 5.63
C SER A 161 7.96 -3.37 6.83
N LEU A 162 7.02 -4.31 6.62
CA LEU A 162 6.18 -4.86 7.68
C LEU A 162 7.01 -5.54 8.77
N LYS A 163 6.82 -5.07 10.01
CA LYS A 163 7.35 -5.69 11.22
C LYS A 163 6.19 -6.10 12.13
N ILE A 164 5.99 -7.40 12.28
CA ILE A 164 4.96 -7.98 13.14
C ILE A 164 5.21 -7.63 14.60
N SER A 165 6.47 -7.44 15.02
CA SER A 165 6.80 -6.98 16.37
C SER A 165 6.20 -5.63 16.73
N ASN A 166 5.86 -4.79 15.74
CA ASN A 166 5.22 -3.49 15.95
C ASN A 166 3.70 -3.59 16.20
N TRP A 167 3.14 -4.80 16.22
CA TRP A 167 1.71 -5.06 16.40
C TRP A 167 1.44 -5.97 17.61
N PRO A 168 1.67 -5.49 18.84
CA PRO A 168 1.44 -6.30 20.03
C PRO A 168 -0.04 -6.62 20.22
N LEU A 169 -0.34 -7.85 20.67
CA LEU A 169 -1.70 -8.32 20.92
C LEU A 169 -2.47 -7.49 21.95
N SER A 170 -1.78 -6.80 22.86
CA SER A 170 -2.38 -5.94 23.88
C SER A 170 -2.86 -4.59 23.36
N ARG A 171 -2.67 -4.28 22.08
CA ARG A 171 -3.05 -2.99 21.49
C ARG A 171 -4.57 -2.82 21.47
N THR A 172 -5.04 -1.64 21.86
CA THR A 172 -6.45 -1.25 21.91
C THR A 172 -6.66 0.13 21.25
N PRO A 173 -6.89 0.18 19.94
CA PRO A 173 -7.11 1.43 19.20
C PRO A 173 -8.47 2.03 19.55
N ILE A 174 -8.60 3.34 19.36
CA ILE A 174 -9.86 4.08 19.41
C ILE A 174 -10.09 4.76 18.06
N TYR A 175 -11.26 4.52 17.46
CA TYR A 175 -11.62 5.08 16.15
C TYR A 175 -11.63 6.62 16.20
N GLY A 176 -11.03 7.23 15.18
CA GLY A 176 -10.91 8.69 15.07
C GLY A 176 -9.94 9.34 16.06
N LYS A 177 -9.27 8.57 16.92
CA LYS A 177 -8.20 9.06 17.79
C LYS A 177 -6.86 8.43 17.46
N ASP A 178 -6.85 7.12 17.26
CA ASP A 178 -5.65 6.40 16.87
C ASP A 178 -5.73 6.06 15.38
N ALA A 179 -4.73 6.50 14.62
CA ALA A 179 -4.54 6.11 13.23
C ALA A 179 -3.35 5.14 13.14
N TYR A 180 -3.59 3.95 12.60
CA TYR A 180 -2.55 2.94 12.37
C TYR A 180 -2.42 2.70 10.88
N ALA A 181 -1.65 3.56 10.22
CA ALA A 181 -1.34 3.40 8.83
C ALA A 181 -0.29 2.31 8.61
N THR A 182 -0.46 1.59 7.52
CA THR A 182 0.51 0.63 6.98
C THR A 182 0.93 1.08 5.59
N ASP A 183 2.20 0.87 5.27
CA ASP A 183 2.73 1.13 3.94
C ASP A 183 2.17 0.12 2.95
N VAL A 184 1.54 0.59 1.88
CA VAL A 184 0.99 -0.24 0.81
C VAL A 184 1.51 0.23 -0.53
N VAL A 185 1.88 -0.73 -1.36
CA VAL A 185 2.53 -0.50 -2.64
C VAL A 185 1.50 -0.55 -3.75
N ILE A 186 1.33 0.56 -4.42
CA ILE A 186 0.55 0.67 -5.65
C ILE A 186 1.54 0.64 -6.80
N GLU A 187 1.25 -0.17 -7.81
CA GLU A 187 2.03 -0.25 -9.04
C GLU A 187 1.19 0.12 -10.25
N TRP A 188 1.85 0.50 -11.33
CA TRP A 188 1.20 0.78 -12.60
C TRP A 188 2.00 0.27 -13.79
N VAL A 189 1.28 0.09 -14.89
CA VAL A 189 1.82 -0.05 -16.23
C VAL A 189 1.35 1.13 -17.06
N VAL A 190 2.07 1.48 -18.12
CA VAL A 190 1.67 2.61 -18.98
C VAL A 190 0.39 2.29 -19.74
N GLU A 191 0.37 1.13 -20.38
CA GLU A 191 -0.73 0.62 -21.21
C GLU A 191 -0.60 -0.90 -21.28
N ASN A 192 -1.71 -1.61 -21.56
CA ASN A 192 -1.69 -3.04 -21.84
C ASN A 192 -1.13 -3.33 -23.25
N LYS A 193 0.15 -3.02 -23.43
CA LYS A 193 0.96 -3.29 -24.62
C LYS A 193 2.33 -3.75 -24.20
N THR A 194 2.97 -4.58 -25.01
CA THR A 194 4.39 -4.88 -24.83
C THR A 194 5.24 -3.66 -25.17
N CYS A 195 6.46 -3.62 -24.65
CA CYS A 195 7.47 -2.61 -24.94
C CYS A 195 7.74 -2.51 -26.45
N GLU A 196 7.75 -3.64 -27.17
CA GLU A 196 7.90 -3.67 -28.62
C GLU A 196 6.72 -3.00 -29.34
N GLN A 197 5.49 -3.35 -28.96
CA GLN A 197 4.27 -2.73 -29.50
C GLN A 197 4.22 -1.23 -29.22
N ALA A 198 4.63 -0.81 -28.02
CA ALA A 198 4.64 0.58 -27.61
C ALA A 198 5.63 1.44 -28.43
N LYS A 199 6.82 0.90 -28.73
CA LYS A 199 7.81 1.58 -29.59
C LYS A 199 7.31 1.80 -31.03
N GLY A 200 6.41 0.95 -31.51
CA GLY A 200 5.80 1.07 -32.84
C GLY A 200 4.91 2.32 -33.01
N ASN A 201 4.44 2.93 -31.91
CA ASN A 201 3.66 4.16 -31.94
C ASN A 201 4.39 5.27 -31.16
N THR A 202 5.32 5.96 -31.84
CA THR A 202 6.14 7.03 -31.25
C THR A 202 5.34 8.18 -30.65
N SER A 203 4.13 8.43 -31.13
CA SER A 203 3.24 9.48 -30.59
C SER A 203 2.59 9.11 -29.24
N ALA A 204 2.47 7.83 -28.94
CA ALA A 204 1.87 7.30 -27.72
C ALA A 204 2.90 6.65 -26.77
N TYR A 205 4.17 6.59 -27.18
CA TYR A 205 5.24 6.03 -26.38
C TYR A 205 5.52 6.91 -25.17
N ALA A 206 5.38 6.36 -23.97
CA ALA A 206 5.44 7.16 -22.74
C ALA A 206 6.86 7.37 -22.21
N CYS A 207 7.85 6.59 -22.66
CA CYS A 207 9.20 6.75 -22.11
C CYS A 207 9.91 7.93 -22.76
N GLY A 208 10.44 8.79 -21.90
CA GLY A 208 11.15 10.00 -22.27
C GLY A 208 12.57 9.78 -22.80
N THR A 209 13.28 10.89 -22.90
CA THR A 209 14.69 10.89 -23.32
C THR A 209 15.57 10.15 -22.31
N ASN A 210 16.56 9.39 -22.79
CA ASN A 210 17.44 8.55 -21.96
C ASN A 210 16.70 7.53 -21.06
N ALA A 211 15.50 7.13 -21.45
CA ALA A 211 14.74 6.07 -20.82
C ALA A 211 14.43 4.97 -21.84
N TYR A 212 14.19 3.77 -21.33
CA TYR A 212 13.81 2.59 -22.11
C TYR A 212 12.58 1.92 -21.49
N CYS A 213 11.78 1.25 -22.31
CA CYS A 213 10.69 0.44 -21.78
C CYS A 213 11.14 -0.94 -21.35
N THR A 214 10.43 -1.49 -20.37
CA THR A 214 10.56 -2.86 -19.86
C THR A 214 9.19 -3.51 -19.82
N ASP A 215 9.14 -4.79 -20.16
CA ASP A 215 7.96 -5.63 -19.93
C ASP A 215 8.11 -6.25 -18.53
N PRO A 216 7.28 -5.89 -17.54
CA PRO A 216 7.38 -6.46 -16.22
C PRO A 216 7.02 -7.96 -16.30
N GLU A 217 7.86 -8.83 -15.74
CA GLU A 217 7.72 -10.30 -15.86
C GLU A 217 6.33 -10.83 -15.46
N ILE A 218 5.65 -10.09 -14.58
CA ILE A 218 4.39 -10.53 -13.99
C ILE A 218 3.22 -9.67 -14.47
N ASP A 219 3.41 -8.54 -15.17
CA ASP A 219 2.33 -7.62 -15.57
C ASP A 219 1.98 -7.61 -17.05
N GLN A 220 0.72 -7.29 -17.35
CA GLN A 220 0.28 -7.02 -18.71
C GLN A 220 0.48 -5.53 -18.98
N GLY A 221 1.54 -5.19 -19.71
CA GLY A 221 1.87 -3.81 -20.07
C GLY A 221 3.37 -3.54 -20.01
N TYR A 222 3.77 -2.29 -20.24
CA TYR A 222 5.17 -1.87 -20.13
C TYR A 222 5.36 -0.75 -19.10
N ARG A 223 6.58 -0.66 -18.56
CA ARG A 223 7.05 0.43 -17.67
C ARG A 223 8.22 1.14 -18.32
N CYS A 224 8.56 2.33 -17.84
CA CYS A 224 9.72 3.09 -18.30
C CYS A 224 10.79 3.09 -17.20
N GLN A 225 12.05 2.94 -17.59
CA GLN A 225 13.20 2.97 -16.69
C GLN A 225 14.30 3.85 -17.29
N CYS A 226 15.07 4.52 -16.43
CA CYS A 226 16.22 5.30 -16.87
C CYS A 226 17.33 4.39 -17.40
N ASN A 227 17.97 4.81 -18.48
CA ASN A 227 19.19 4.15 -18.96
C ASN A 227 20.27 4.15 -17.86
N LYS A 228 21.14 3.14 -17.89
CA LYS A 228 22.26 3.02 -16.94
C LYS A 228 23.09 4.32 -16.93
N GLY A 229 23.25 4.91 -15.75
CA GLY A 229 24.00 6.16 -15.56
C GLY A 229 23.15 7.44 -15.58
N PHE A 230 21.85 7.33 -15.87
CA PHE A 230 20.89 8.43 -15.84
C PHE A 230 19.96 8.32 -14.62
N VAL A 231 19.48 9.46 -14.12
CA VAL A 231 18.56 9.56 -12.99
C VAL A 231 17.49 10.60 -13.33
N GLY A 232 16.26 10.39 -12.87
CA GLY A 232 15.15 11.30 -13.10
C GLY A 232 13.84 10.53 -13.23
N ASN A 233 12.83 11.19 -13.77
CA ASN A 233 11.55 10.56 -14.06
C ASN A 233 11.54 10.08 -15.52
N PRO A 234 11.53 8.75 -15.78
CA PRO A 234 11.62 8.20 -17.13
C PRO A 234 10.36 8.44 -17.98
N TYR A 235 9.29 8.98 -17.39
CA TYR A 235 8.02 9.22 -18.05
C TYR A 235 7.83 10.68 -18.52
N LEU A 236 8.70 11.60 -18.08
CA LEU A 236 8.70 12.98 -18.57
C LEU A 236 9.30 13.06 -19.97
N LYS A 237 8.90 14.05 -20.77
CA LYS A 237 9.46 14.26 -22.13
C LYS A 237 10.98 14.44 -22.12
N ASP A 238 11.48 15.25 -21.18
CA ASP A 238 12.92 15.46 -20.97
C ASP A 238 13.60 14.23 -20.33
N GLY A 239 12.80 13.29 -19.81
CA GLY A 239 13.18 11.99 -19.33
C GLY A 239 14.23 12.02 -18.23
N CYS A 240 15.22 11.13 -18.35
CA CYS A 240 16.27 10.98 -17.36
C CYS A 240 17.49 11.84 -17.72
N GLN A 241 18.09 12.47 -16.70
CA GLN A 241 19.28 13.31 -16.86
C GLN A 241 20.55 12.53 -16.48
N GLY A 242 21.64 12.78 -17.21
CA GLY A 242 22.90 12.08 -16.98
C GLY A 242 23.57 12.55 -15.69
N LYS A 243 24.21 11.63 -14.95
CA LYS A 243 25.11 12.01 -13.85
C LYS A 243 26.36 12.69 -14.42
N LEU A 244 26.45 14.01 -14.37
CA LEU A 244 27.73 14.62 -14.04
C LEU A 244 27.99 14.32 -12.57
N ILE A 245 29.17 13.82 -12.22
CA ILE A 245 29.54 13.50 -10.84
C ILE A 245 29.50 14.78 -10.00
N GLN A 246 28.37 15.08 -9.39
CA GLN A 246 28.26 15.89 -8.17
C GLN A 246 27.23 15.27 -7.24
N ILE A 247 27.78 14.57 -6.24
CA ILE A 247 27.36 14.42 -4.85
C ILE A 247 25.85 14.58 -4.56
N ARG A 248 25.25 13.46 -4.09
CA ARG A 248 24.05 13.35 -3.24
C ARG A 248 23.16 14.60 -3.16
N GLU A 249 22.17 14.68 -4.03
CA GLU A 249 20.88 15.24 -3.63
C GLU A 249 19.92 14.06 -3.44
N LYS A 250 19.54 13.81 -2.18
CA LYS A 250 18.15 13.41 -1.93
C LYS A 250 17.32 14.40 -2.72
N ILE A 251 16.36 13.93 -3.52
CA ILE A 251 15.38 14.82 -4.14
C ILE A 251 14.54 15.38 -2.99
N ASP A 252 15.06 16.42 -2.35
CA ASP A 252 14.26 17.36 -1.56
C ASP A 252 13.44 18.11 -2.59
N TYR A 253 12.17 17.74 -2.72
CA TYR A 253 11.20 18.64 -3.33
C TYR A 253 11.25 19.93 -2.50
N LYS A 254 11.88 20.99 -3.03
CA LYS A 254 11.77 22.33 -2.44
C LYS A 254 10.33 22.79 -2.60
N PHE A 255 9.51 22.52 -1.58
CA PHE A 255 8.14 22.97 -1.47
C PHE A 255 8.12 24.49 -1.34
N LYS A 256 7.95 25.20 -2.46
CA LYS A 256 7.56 26.61 -2.44
C LYS A 256 6.04 26.67 -2.53
N ASN A 257 5.42 27.07 -1.41
CA ASN A 257 4.02 27.43 -1.24
C ASN A 257 3.01 26.26 -1.25
N GLY A 258 2.87 25.59 -0.11
CA GLY A 258 1.65 25.12 0.58
C GLY A 258 0.48 24.39 -0.12
N LYS A 259 0.27 24.53 -1.43
CA LYS A 259 -0.78 23.85 -2.22
C LYS A 259 -0.36 23.77 -3.68
N GLY A 260 -0.42 22.59 -4.28
CA GLY A 260 -0.05 22.40 -5.69
C GLY A 260 -0.41 21.02 -6.22
N ILE A 261 -0.50 20.91 -7.54
CA ILE A 261 -0.69 19.63 -8.24
C ILE A 261 0.64 19.26 -8.89
N TYR A 262 1.13 18.05 -8.60
CA TYR A 262 2.38 17.51 -9.14
C TYR A 262 2.11 16.32 -10.06
N HIS A 263 3.06 15.99 -10.93
CA HIS A 263 2.92 14.89 -11.89
C HIS A 263 3.87 13.74 -11.55
N LEU A 264 3.33 12.54 -11.48
CA LEU A 264 4.09 11.28 -11.41
C LEU A 264 4.60 10.85 -12.79
N ILE A 265 3.90 11.23 -13.86
CA ILE A 265 4.19 10.97 -15.28
C ILE A 265 3.82 12.19 -16.10
#